data_AF-A0A937VGD4-F1
#
_entry.id   AF-A0A937VGD4-F1
#
_cell.length_a   1.000
_cell.length_b   1.000
_cell.length_c   1.000
_cell.angle_alpha   90.00
_cell.angle_beta   90.00
_cell.angle_gamma   90.00
#
_symmetry.space_group_name_H-M   'P 1'
#
loop_
_entity.id
_entity.type
_entity.pdbx_description
1 polymer ?
#
loop_
_entity_poly.entity_id
_entity_poly.type
_entity_poly.pdbx_seq_one_letter_code
_entity_poly.pdbx_strand_id
1 'polypeptide(L)'
;MVDGQRTLYTVILTAFAWLSSVQIILDWYHLKKRCQEQLSLALQGREMRNALLGRLLPCLWHGCVDRAIAVLQSVEPTQVKNQKALADLIGYLERNRPYLPCYSVRKHLGLRNSSNRGEKANDLVVSDRQKHNGMSWSKPGSVALAALTALVRNQECKRWFQTHTLSFSFAALG
;
A
#
# COMPACT_ATOMS: atom_id res chain seq x y z
N MET A 1 2.31 8.50 3.23
CA MET A 1 2.37 7.03 3.06
C MET A 1 2.49 6.76 1.58
N VAL A 2 3.35 5.83 1.21
CA VAL A 2 3.76 5.63 -0.19
C VAL A 2 3.88 4.15 -0.48
N ASP A 3 3.72 3.77 -1.75
CA ASP A 3 4.15 2.46 -2.21
C ASP A 3 5.70 2.38 -2.22
N GLY A 4 6.27 1.20 -2.44
CA GLY A 4 7.73 0.99 -2.36
C GLY A 4 8.58 1.67 -3.45
N GLN A 5 8.05 2.64 -4.20
CA GLN A 5 8.66 3.14 -5.42
C GLN A 5 9.69 4.27 -5.16
N ARG A 6 10.95 4.02 -5.52
CA ARG A 6 12.10 4.89 -5.19
C ARG A 6 12.02 6.29 -5.79
N THR A 7 11.58 6.41 -7.05
CA THR A 7 11.46 7.71 -7.74
C THR A 7 10.46 8.63 -7.03
N LEU A 8 9.41 8.05 -6.44
CA LEU A 8 8.40 8.79 -5.70
C LEU A 8 9.00 9.39 -4.42
N TYR A 9 9.93 8.69 -3.77
CA TYR A 9 10.52 9.13 -2.50
C TYR A 9 11.38 10.37 -2.69
N THR A 10 12.25 10.35 -3.71
CA THR A 10 13.11 11.49 -4.03
C THR A 10 12.27 12.72 -4.39
N VAL A 11 11.24 12.56 -5.22
CA VAL A 11 10.37 13.67 -5.62
C VAL A 11 9.64 14.28 -4.42
N ILE A 12 9.10 13.45 -3.51
CA ILE A 12 8.41 13.93 -2.31
C ILE A 12 9.39 14.67 -1.38
N LEU A 13 10.55 14.09 -1.10
CA LEU A 13 11.53 14.73 -0.20
C LEU A 13 12.02 16.06 -0.76
N THR A 14 12.24 16.16 -2.08
CA THR A 14 12.61 17.42 -2.72
C THR A 14 11.47 18.44 -2.67
N ALA A 15 10.24 18.04 -3.00
CA ALA A 15 9.09 18.94 -3.05
C ALA A 15 8.71 19.51 -1.67
N PHE A 16 8.97 18.77 -0.61
CA PHE A 16 8.65 19.15 0.77
C PHE A 16 9.90 19.41 1.62
N ALA A 17 11.05 19.71 1.01
CA ALA A 17 12.30 19.98 1.72
C ALA A 17 12.20 21.18 2.70
N TRP A 18 11.23 22.07 2.49
CA TRP A 18 10.93 23.22 3.35
C TRP A 18 10.18 22.85 4.65
N LEU A 19 9.61 21.64 4.74
CA LEU A 19 9.03 21.11 5.97
C LEU A 19 10.13 20.36 6.73
N SER A 20 10.50 20.88 7.90
CA SER A 20 11.62 20.41 8.72
C SER A 20 11.46 18.99 9.28
N SER A 21 10.28 18.36 9.15
CA SER A 21 10.01 17.02 9.66
C SER A 21 9.07 16.21 8.76
N VAL A 22 9.46 16.01 7.49
CA VAL A 22 8.75 15.07 6.60
C VAL A 22 9.31 13.67 6.79
N GLN A 23 8.48 12.75 7.28
CA GLN A 23 8.83 11.34 7.37
C GLN A 23 8.07 10.53 6.32
N ILE A 24 8.83 9.85 5.46
CA ILE A 24 8.27 8.85 4.54
C ILE A 24 8.06 7.55 5.30
N ILE A 25 6.86 6.99 5.13
CA ILE A 25 6.45 5.72 5.74
C ILE A 25 5.92 4.83 4.63
N LEU A 26 6.49 3.63 4.55
CA LEU A 26 6.02 2.59 3.65
C LEU A 26 4.65 2.12 4.11
N ASP A 27 3.73 2.04 3.16
CA ASP A 27 2.37 1.66 3.45
C ASP A 27 2.22 0.18 3.85
N TRP A 28 1.52 -0.08 4.96
CA TRP A 28 1.33 -1.44 5.47
C TRP A 28 0.60 -2.37 4.49
N TYR A 29 -0.37 -1.86 3.75
CA TYR A 29 -1.10 -2.69 2.78
C TYR A 29 -0.19 -3.11 1.63
N HIS A 30 0.54 -2.16 1.05
CA HIS A 30 1.46 -2.47 -0.04
C HIS A 30 2.60 -3.39 0.43
N LEU A 31 3.11 -3.20 1.65
CA LEU A 31 4.09 -4.09 2.25
C LEU A 31 3.53 -5.52 2.38
N LYS A 32 2.36 -5.67 3.01
CA LYS A 32 1.71 -6.98 3.20
C LYS A 32 1.44 -7.67 1.86
N LYS A 33 0.89 -6.94 0.89
CA LYS A 33 0.59 -7.44 -0.46
C LYS A 33 1.87 -7.92 -1.15
N ARG A 34 2.94 -7.11 -1.09
CA ARG A 34 4.24 -7.45 -1.67
C ARG A 34 4.82 -8.73 -1.06
N CYS A 35 4.75 -8.91 0.27
CA CYS A 35 5.17 -10.15 0.93
C CYS A 35 4.37 -11.36 0.45
N GLN A 36 3.04 -11.24 0.34
CA GLN A 36 2.18 -12.33 -0.11
C GLN A 36 2.48 -12.75 -1.56
N GLU A 37 2.60 -11.78 -2.47
CA GLU A 37 2.90 -12.03 -3.88
C GLU A 37 4.28 -12.67 -4.05
N GLN A 38 5.32 -12.10 -3.45
CA GLN A 38 6.68 -12.62 -3.57
C GLN A 38 6.83 -14.01 -2.96
N LEU A 39 6.24 -14.27 -1.79
CA LEU A 39 6.29 -15.60 -1.20
C LEU A 39 5.48 -16.64 -1.98
N SER A 40 4.41 -16.24 -2.66
CA SER A 40 3.67 -17.13 -3.57
C SER A 40 4.50 -17.52 -4.80
N LEU A 41 5.39 -16.64 -5.25
CA LEU A 41 6.35 -16.92 -6.31
C LEU A 41 7.54 -17.74 -5.81
N ALA A 42 8.04 -17.46 -4.61
CA ALA A 42 9.23 -18.10 -4.04
C ALA A 42 9.00 -19.55 -3.59
N LEU A 43 7.83 -19.85 -3.01
CA LEU A 43 7.61 -21.07 -2.24
C LEU A 43 6.69 -22.09 -2.93
N GLN A 44 6.88 -23.38 -2.62
CA GLN A 44 5.96 -24.45 -2.98
C GLN A 44 4.98 -24.73 -1.82
N GLY A 45 3.68 -24.75 -2.12
CA GLY A 45 2.67 -25.10 -1.12
C GLY A 45 2.11 -23.91 -0.32
N ARG A 46 0.79 -23.91 -0.16
CA ARG A 46 0.04 -22.83 0.51
C ARG A 46 0.28 -22.80 2.02
N GLU A 47 0.40 -23.95 2.65
CA GLU A 47 0.54 -24.08 4.10
C GLU A 47 1.86 -23.47 4.58
N MET A 48 2.97 -23.88 3.97
CA MET A 48 4.28 -23.35 4.32
C MET A 48 4.38 -21.85 4.07
N ARG A 49 3.87 -21.36 2.92
CA ARG A 49 3.79 -19.92 2.64
C ARG A 49 3.01 -19.18 3.73
N ASN A 50 1.87 -19.71 4.17
CA ASN A 50 1.04 -19.09 5.18
C ASN A 50 1.71 -19.13 6.58
N ALA A 51 2.37 -20.22 6.92
CA ALA A 51 3.14 -20.35 8.17
C ALA A 51 4.29 -19.34 8.21
N LEU A 52 5.03 -19.18 7.10
CA LEU A 52 6.10 -18.20 6.99
C LEU A 52 5.56 -16.76 7.08
N LEU A 53 4.45 -16.46 6.39
CA LEU A 53 3.76 -15.17 6.52
C LEU A 53 3.33 -14.88 7.97
N GLY A 54 2.86 -15.90 8.69
CA GLY A 54 2.48 -15.79 10.10
C GLY A 54 3.64 -15.41 11.03
N ARG A 55 4.88 -15.76 10.67
CA ARG A 55 6.09 -15.34 11.39
C ARG A 55 6.63 -14.00 10.90
N LEU A 56 6.57 -13.76 9.59
CA LEU A 56 7.12 -12.58 8.93
C LEU A 56 6.34 -11.30 9.26
N LEU A 57 5.01 -11.33 9.12
CA LEU A 57 4.18 -10.12 9.24
C LEU A 57 4.21 -9.53 10.65
N PRO A 58 4.19 -10.30 11.76
CA PRO A 58 4.37 -9.72 13.09
C PRO A 58 5.71 -9.01 13.26
N CYS A 59 6.81 -9.57 12.74
CA CYS A 59 8.11 -8.91 12.80
C CYS A 59 8.06 -7.55 12.10
N LEU A 60 7.49 -7.49 10.89
CA LEU A 60 7.32 -6.24 10.15
C LEU A 60 6.37 -5.26 10.84
N TRP A 61 5.28 -5.75 11.44
CA TRP A 61 4.32 -4.92 12.17
C TRP A 61 4.94 -4.20 13.37
N HIS A 62 5.94 -4.82 14.01
CA HIS A 62 6.71 -4.23 15.10
C HIS A 62 7.97 -3.47 14.64
N GLY A 63 8.19 -3.35 13.33
CA GLY A 63 9.39 -2.68 12.78
C GLY A 63 10.68 -3.50 12.94
N CYS A 64 10.60 -4.78 13.31
CA CYS A 64 11.75 -5.65 13.51
C CYS A 64 12.25 -6.22 12.17
N VAL A 65 12.86 -5.37 11.33
CA VAL A 65 13.28 -5.72 9.97
C VAL A 65 14.33 -6.84 9.95
N ASP A 66 15.31 -6.81 10.86
CA ASP A 66 16.34 -7.87 10.92
C ASP A 66 15.75 -9.24 11.23
N ARG A 67 14.81 -9.30 12.17
CA ARG A 67 14.08 -10.55 12.48
C ARG A 67 13.24 -11.01 11.29
N ALA A 68 12.60 -10.08 10.57
CA ALA A 68 11.84 -10.40 9.37
C ALA A 68 12.74 -11.01 8.28
N ILE A 69 13.94 -10.46 8.07
CA ILE A 69 14.92 -10.97 7.12
C ILE A 69 15.46 -12.33 7.55
N ALA A 70 15.79 -12.51 8.83
CA ALA A 70 16.22 -13.79 9.37
C ALA A 70 15.16 -14.89 9.19
N VAL A 71 13.87 -14.57 9.34
CA VAL A 71 12.76 -15.49 9.05
C VAL A 71 12.75 -15.91 7.57
N LEU A 72 13.02 -14.99 6.64
CA LEU A 72 13.09 -15.30 5.21
C LEU A 72 14.34 -16.14 4.87
N GLN A 73 15.46 -15.89 5.53
CA GLN A 73 16.71 -16.62 5.34
C GLN A 73 16.68 -18.02 5.96
N SER A 74 15.80 -18.27 6.95
CA SER A 74 15.65 -19.59 7.57
C SER A 74 14.80 -20.58 6.76
N VAL A 75 14.44 -20.25 5.52
CA VAL A 75 13.65 -21.15 4.67
C VAL A 75 14.60 -22.16 4.03
N GLU A 76 14.32 -23.44 4.22
CA GLU A 76 15.10 -24.53 3.63
C GLU A 76 15.12 -24.43 2.09
N PRO A 77 16.29 -24.55 1.42
CA PRO A 77 16.38 -24.41 -0.03
C PRO A 77 15.48 -25.37 -0.82
N THR A 78 15.24 -26.57 -0.28
CA THR A 78 14.35 -27.58 -0.87
C THR A 78 12.88 -27.13 -0.97
N GLN A 79 12.49 -26.14 -0.17
CA GLN A 79 11.14 -25.58 -0.12
C GLN A 79 10.98 -24.37 -1.05
N VAL A 80 12.08 -23.85 -1.60
CA VAL A 80 12.13 -22.67 -2.45
C VAL A 80 12.16 -23.07 -3.92
N LYS A 81 11.06 -22.85 -4.65
CA LYS A 81 11.01 -23.04 -6.11
C LYS A 81 11.65 -21.90 -6.89
N ASN A 82 11.74 -20.71 -6.30
CA ASN A 82 12.28 -19.53 -6.96
C ASN A 82 13.11 -18.71 -5.98
N GLN A 83 14.42 -18.98 -5.98
CA GLN A 83 15.38 -18.31 -5.11
C GLN A 83 15.45 -16.80 -5.37
N LYS A 84 15.28 -16.38 -6.64
CA LYS A 84 15.31 -14.98 -7.03
C LYS A 84 14.15 -14.20 -6.39
N ALA A 85 12.94 -14.75 -6.39
CA ALA A 85 11.78 -14.10 -5.75
C ALA A 85 11.99 -13.91 -4.23
N LEU A 86 12.60 -14.90 -3.56
CA LEU A 86 12.96 -14.78 -2.14
C LEU A 86 14.01 -13.69 -1.91
N ALA A 87 15.08 -13.69 -2.71
CA ALA A 87 16.14 -12.69 -2.66
C ALA A 87 15.62 -11.28 -2.96
N ASP A 88 14.70 -11.14 -3.93
CA ASP A 88 14.06 -9.87 -4.28
C ASP A 88 13.23 -9.31 -3.13
N LEU A 89 12.54 -10.17 -2.37
CA LEU A 89 11.80 -9.77 -1.18
C LEU A 89 12.75 -9.32 -0.05
N ILE A 90 13.83 -10.05 0.22
CA ILE A 90 14.85 -9.66 1.19
C ILE A 90 15.45 -8.30 0.81
N GLY A 91 15.87 -8.15 -0.44
CA GLY A 91 16.42 -6.89 -0.95
C GLY A 91 15.41 -5.74 -0.93
N TYR A 92 14.11 -6.03 -1.13
CA TYR A 92 13.05 -5.04 -0.98
C TYR A 92 12.92 -4.55 0.46
N LEU A 93 12.97 -5.45 1.46
CA LEU A 93 12.93 -5.07 2.87
C LEU A 93 14.17 -4.27 3.26
N GLU A 94 15.36 -4.68 2.84
CA GLU A 94 16.60 -3.94 3.11
C GLU A 94 16.56 -2.52 2.55
N ARG A 95 16.18 -2.36 1.29
CA ARG A 95 16.08 -1.03 0.65
C ARG A 95 15.07 -0.12 1.32
N ASN A 96 14.01 -0.69 1.92
CA ASN A 96 12.95 0.06 2.56
C ASN A 96 13.08 0.14 4.08
N ARG A 97 14.17 -0.38 4.66
CA ARG A 97 14.44 -0.35 6.11
C ARG A 97 14.21 1.02 6.75
N PRO A 98 14.66 2.16 6.18
CA PRO A 98 14.43 3.48 6.78
C PRO A 98 12.96 3.91 6.81
N TYR A 99 12.11 3.31 5.97
CA TYR A 99 10.70 3.68 5.80
C TYR A 99 9.74 2.70 6.48
N LEU A 100 10.26 1.67 7.17
CA LEU A 100 9.50 0.66 7.90
C LEU A 100 9.42 1.04 9.39
N PRO A 101 8.37 1.76 9.85
CA PRO A 101 8.23 2.11 11.26
C PRO A 101 7.72 0.92 12.08
N CYS A 102 7.70 1.10 13.40
CA CYS A 102 6.87 0.28 14.27
C CYS A 102 5.38 0.62 14.07
N TYR A 103 4.71 -0.12 13.17
CA TYR A 103 3.28 0.08 12.87
C TYR A 103 2.40 -0.13 14.10
N SER A 104 2.77 -1.06 14.99
CA SER A 104 2.01 -1.29 16.23
C SER A 104 1.90 -0.03 17.12
N VAL A 105 3.01 0.68 17.34
CA VAL A 105 3.04 1.94 18.10
C VAL A 105 2.22 3.01 17.37
N ARG A 106 2.38 3.15 16.06
CA ARG A 106 1.60 4.12 15.27
C ARG A 106 0.09 3.86 15.39
N LYS A 107 -0.34 2.60 15.33
CA LYS A 107 -1.75 2.24 15.50
C LYS A 107 -2.25 2.59 16.90
N HIS A 108 -1.45 2.32 17.94
CA HIS A 108 -1.78 2.66 19.31
C HIS A 108 -1.94 4.18 19.50
N LEU A 109 -1.12 4.98 18.81
CA LEU A 109 -1.20 6.45 18.79
C LEU A 109 -2.27 7.02 17.85
N GLY A 110 -3.14 6.19 17.26
CA GLY A 110 -4.17 6.65 16.31
C GLY A 110 -3.63 7.14 14.96
N LEU A 111 -2.35 6.92 14.67
CA LEU A 111 -1.71 7.34 13.43
C LEU A 111 -2.04 6.36 12.30
N ARG A 112 -2.22 6.90 11.09
CA ARG A 112 -2.54 6.09 9.91
C ARG A 112 -1.35 5.23 9.48
N ASN A 113 -1.66 3.96 9.20
CA ASN A 113 -0.70 2.94 8.78
C ASN A 113 -1.00 2.31 7.41
N SER A 114 -2.14 2.61 6.78
CA SER A 114 -2.50 2.00 5.50
C SER A 114 -3.37 2.88 4.62
N SER A 115 -3.13 2.76 3.31
CA SER A 115 -3.88 3.31 2.20
C SER A 115 -5.13 2.50 1.86
N ASN A 116 -5.41 1.37 2.53
CA ASN A 116 -6.56 0.47 2.26
C ASN A 116 -7.88 1.18 1.96
N ARG A 117 -8.22 2.22 2.73
CA ARG A 117 -9.45 3.00 2.51
C ARG A 117 -9.43 3.77 1.19
N GLY A 118 -8.27 4.31 0.82
CA GLY A 118 -8.05 5.00 -0.47
C GLY A 118 -8.04 4.03 -1.64
N GLU A 119 -7.39 2.87 -1.50
CA GLU A 119 -7.42 1.81 -2.52
C GLU A 119 -8.84 1.28 -2.73
N LYS A 120 -9.58 1.00 -1.65
CA LYS A 120 -10.99 0.60 -1.75
C LYS A 120 -11.85 1.69 -2.39
N ALA A 121 -11.61 2.96 -2.09
CA ALA A 121 -12.31 4.07 -2.75
C ALA A 121 -11.96 4.16 -4.24
N ASN A 122 -10.69 3.99 -4.61
CA ASN A 122 -10.25 3.93 -6.00
C ASN A 122 -10.85 2.73 -6.73
N ASP A 123 -10.92 1.55 -6.11
CA ASP A 123 -11.53 0.38 -6.71
C ASP A 123 -13.02 0.61 -6.99
N LEU A 124 -13.72 1.18 -6.01
CA LEU A 124 -15.13 1.52 -6.08
C LEU A 124 -15.49 2.63 -7.09
N VAL A 125 -14.53 3.52 -7.39
CA VAL A 125 -14.72 4.66 -8.30
C VAL A 125 -14.21 4.36 -9.70
N VAL A 126 -13.15 3.57 -9.82
CA VAL A 126 -12.37 3.39 -11.04
C VAL A 126 -12.27 1.91 -11.42
N SER A 127 -11.68 1.05 -10.57
CA SER A 127 -11.34 -0.34 -10.96
C SER A 127 -12.56 -1.21 -11.26
N ASP A 128 -13.64 -1.15 -10.47
CA ASP A 128 -14.84 -2.00 -10.62
C ASP A 128 -15.52 -1.77 -11.98
N ARG A 129 -15.50 -0.53 -12.50
CA ARG A 129 -16.13 -0.20 -13.79
C ARG A 129 -15.16 -0.19 -14.97
N GLN A 130 -13.91 0.23 -14.78
CA GLN A 130 -12.99 0.46 -15.89
C GLN A 130 -12.04 -0.71 -16.16
N LYS A 131 -11.67 -1.52 -15.14
CA LYS A 131 -10.73 -2.65 -15.33
C LYS A 131 -11.43 -3.99 -15.60
N HIS A 132 -12.65 -4.18 -15.12
CA HIS A 132 -13.35 -5.46 -15.21
C HIS A 132 -14.32 -5.58 -16.40
N ASN A 133 -14.48 -4.53 -17.23
CA ASN A 133 -15.44 -4.51 -18.34
C ASN A 133 -14.82 -4.53 -19.74
N GLY A 134 -13.51 -4.82 -19.87
CA GLY A 134 -12.87 -5.04 -21.18
C GLY A 134 -12.92 -3.87 -22.17
N MET A 135 -13.26 -2.66 -21.73
CA MET A 135 -13.40 -1.46 -22.59
C MET A 135 -12.16 -0.56 -22.49
N SER A 136 -11.73 -0.04 -23.64
CA SER A 136 -10.71 1.01 -23.75
C SER A 136 -11.35 2.38 -23.55
N TRP A 137 -11.07 3.03 -22.43
CA TRP A 137 -11.58 4.37 -22.13
C TRP A 137 -10.59 5.45 -22.59
N SER A 138 -11.09 6.52 -23.21
CA SER A 138 -10.27 7.70 -23.44
C SER A 138 -9.91 8.36 -22.10
N LYS A 139 -8.71 8.95 -22.00
CA LYS A 139 -8.25 9.62 -20.77
C LYS A 139 -9.26 10.67 -20.24
N PRO A 140 -9.88 11.53 -21.08
CA PRO A 140 -10.91 12.46 -20.62
C PRO A 140 -12.17 11.75 -20.09
N GLY A 141 -12.63 10.70 -20.77
CA GLY A 141 -13.83 9.95 -20.36
C GLY A 141 -13.65 9.22 -19.03
N SER A 142 -12.47 8.63 -18.80
CA SER A 142 -12.13 7.98 -17.53
C SER A 142 -12.15 8.97 -16.36
N VAL A 143 -11.57 10.16 -16.54
CA VAL A 143 -11.50 11.20 -15.50
C VAL A 143 -12.89 11.77 -15.18
N ALA A 144 -13.69 12.09 -16.21
CA ALA A 144 -15.04 12.62 -16.02
C ALA A 144 -15.95 11.63 -15.26
N LEU A 145 -15.85 10.34 -15.60
CA LEU A 145 -16.65 9.31 -14.94
C LEU A 145 -16.20 9.05 -13.49
N ALA A 146 -14.89 9.08 -13.22
CA ALA A 146 -14.36 8.99 -11.87
C ALA A 146 -14.84 10.16 -11.00
N ALA A 147 -14.84 11.38 -11.55
CA ALA A 147 -15.33 12.58 -10.86
C ALA A 147 -16.83 12.49 -10.52
N LEU A 148 -17.67 12.08 -11.49
CA LEU A 148 -19.11 11.87 -11.25
C LEU A 148 -19.36 10.78 -10.21
N THR A 149 -18.62 9.69 -10.25
CA THR A 149 -18.78 8.58 -9.28
C THR A 149 -18.36 9.01 -7.88
N ALA A 150 -17.29 9.82 -7.76
CA ALA A 150 -16.88 10.41 -6.48
C ALA A 150 -17.94 11.36 -5.92
N LEU A 151 -18.55 12.21 -6.76
CA LEU A 151 -19.65 13.10 -6.38
C LEU A 151 -20.86 12.34 -5.83
N VAL A 152 -21.28 11.27 -6.51
CA VAL A 152 -22.41 10.44 -6.09
C VAL A 152 -22.11 9.76 -4.75
N ARG A 153 -20.90 9.18 -4.60
CA ARG A 153 -20.51 8.48 -3.37
C ARG A 153 -20.37 9.42 -2.17
N ASN A 154 -19.94 10.65 -2.39
CA ASN A 154 -19.85 11.67 -1.35
C ASN A 154 -21.18 12.40 -1.10
N GLN A 155 -22.25 12.06 -1.83
CA GLN A 155 -23.57 12.71 -1.75
C GLN A 155 -23.54 14.23 -2.06
N GLU A 156 -22.55 14.67 -2.84
CA GLU A 156 -22.30 16.09 -3.15
C GLU A 156 -22.89 16.52 -4.50
N CYS A 157 -23.55 15.63 -5.25
CA CYS A 157 -24.09 15.94 -6.59
C CYS A 157 -24.96 17.19 -6.59
N LYS A 158 -25.91 17.29 -5.65
CA LYS A 158 -26.85 18.42 -5.58
C LYS A 158 -26.12 19.75 -5.38
N ARG A 159 -25.16 19.79 -4.45
CA ARG A 159 -24.35 20.99 -4.16
C ARG A 159 -23.50 21.37 -5.36
N TRP A 160 -22.83 20.40 -5.98
CA TRP A 160 -21.99 20.63 -7.14
C TRP A 160 -22.78 21.21 -8.32
N PHE A 161 -23.94 20.62 -8.66
CA PHE A 161 -24.78 21.14 -9.76
C PHE A 161 -25.33 22.54 -9.49
N GLN A 162 -25.58 22.89 -8.23
CA GLN A 162 -26.16 24.19 -7.86
C GLN A 162 -25.11 25.29 -7.73
N THR A 163 -23.92 24.95 -7.22
CA THR A 163 -22.95 25.96 -6.76
C THR A 163 -21.58 25.83 -7.41
N HIS A 164 -21.31 24.74 -8.14
CA HIS A 164 -19.97 24.39 -8.61
C HIS A 164 -18.93 24.32 -7.49
N THR A 165 -19.36 23.98 -6.26
CA THR A 165 -18.49 23.82 -5.09
C THR A 165 -18.65 22.43 -4.46
N LEU A 166 -17.59 21.94 -3.83
CA LEU A 166 -17.58 20.71 -3.05
C LEU A 166 -17.43 21.06 -1.57
N SER A 167 -18.19 20.39 -0.71
CA SER A 167 -17.91 20.42 0.72
C SER A 167 -16.65 19.60 1.00
N PHE A 168 -15.62 20.23 1.57
CA PHE A 168 -14.42 19.54 2.05
C PHE A 168 -14.40 19.60 3.57
N SER A 169 -14.54 18.45 4.21
CA SER A 169 -14.33 18.30 5.65
C SER A 169 -13.23 17.29 5.89
N PHE A 170 -12.31 17.62 6.80
CA PHE A 170 -11.46 16.60 7.38
C PHE A 170 -12.35 15.72 8.24
N ALA A 171 -12.43 14.42 7.95
CA ALA A 171 -13.00 13.47 8.88
C ALA A 171 -12.15 13.50 10.15
N ALA A 172 -12.57 14.30 11.14
CA ALA A 172 -11.98 14.31 12.46
C ALA A 172 -12.07 12.88 13.03
N LEU A 173 -10.98 12.46 13.63
CA LEU A 173 -10.79 11.14 14.26
C LEU A 173 -12.00 10.79 15.13
N GLY A 174 -12.69 9.72 14.75
CA GLY A 174 -13.63 8.95 15.56
C GLY A 174 -13.19 7.49 15.57
#